data_AF-A0AAD4PV35-F1
#
_entry.id   AF-A0AAD4PV35-F1
#
_cell.length_a   1.000
_cell.length_b   1.000
_cell.length_c   1.000
_cell.angle_alpha   90.00
_cell.angle_beta   90.00
_cell.angle_gamma   90.00
#
_symmetry.space_group_name_H-M   'P 1'
#
loop_
_entity.id
_entity.type
_entity.pdbx_description
1 polymer ?
#
loop_
_entity_poly.entity_id
_entity_poly.type
_entity_poly.pdbx_seq_one_letter_code
_entity_poly.pdbx_strand_id
1 'polypeptide(L)'
;MATNTQKCTYIITRQKEEKQCSRKSTKGTLCTQHYNMGKSQGEPESCDEDDSVVSTPVRNIHNYTPGRCSTPPTSVARSSIGELGSLLKDLHVRDDYDHSGDKPLKLKRVNTAQSAISYGPRDPVLRQLNQFMPRAIHPSVHEYITLALEARLRKDERRAYVYILHAIPGRERHSSASADENIDTDRIILKVGSSIDVSARITRLSSECKYHKYKRLEAFPDIGPIELSYKVEELVHATLKNWAYRSPLKCPCKKEHKEFFEVEQKELKAVYRCVKHWADVVTKNKDKLWVKKQTDQLPDLANLHI
;
A
#
# COMPACT_ATOMS: atom_id res chain seq x y z
N MET A 1 37.12 16.62 -44.03
CA MET A 1 37.09 17.18 -42.66
C MET A 1 36.24 16.26 -41.79
N ALA A 2 36.83 15.59 -40.80
CA ALA A 2 36.10 14.69 -39.90
C ALA A 2 35.40 15.53 -38.81
N THR A 3 34.07 15.52 -38.79
CA THR A 3 33.29 16.22 -37.76
C THR A 3 33.21 15.34 -36.51
N ASN A 4 33.99 15.69 -35.50
CA ASN A 4 34.01 14.98 -34.22
C ASN A 4 32.71 15.27 -33.47
N THR A 5 31.77 14.31 -33.47
CA THR A 5 30.47 14.46 -32.80
C THR A 5 30.59 14.01 -31.36
N GLN A 6 30.58 14.96 -30.42
CA GLN A 6 30.60 14.67 -28.99
C GLN A 6 29.31 13.93 -28.57
N LYS A 7 29.47 12.75 -27.96
CA LYS A 7 28.38 11.93 -27.42
C LYS A 7 27.96 12.46 -26.06
N CYS A 8 26.69 12.30 -25.71
CA CYS A 8 26.17 12.70 -24.42
C CYS A 8 26.43 11.62 -23.35
N THR A 9 27.09 11.97 -22.25
CA THR A 9 27.36 11.09 -21.09
C THR A 9 26.73 11.69 -19.82
N TYR A 10 26.11 10.84 -18.98
CA TYR A 10 25.56 11.24 -17.69
C TYR A 10 25.74 10.14 -16.64
N ILE A 11 25.84 10.55 -15.37
CA ILE A 11 26.07 9.65 -14.23
C ILE A 11 24.77 9.49 -13.45
N ILE A 12 24.35 8.24 -13.22
CA ILE A 12 23.22 7.95 -12.32
C ILE A 12 23.76 7.79 -10.90
N THR A 13 23.52 8.80 -10.06
CA THR A 13 24.08 8.92 -8.70
C THR A 13 23.78 7.74 -7.76
N ARG A 14 22.73 6.94 -8.03
CA ARG A 14 22.39 5.75 -7.22
C ARG A 14 23.22 4.50 -7.53
N GLN A 15 23.85 4.43 -8.70
CA GLN A 15 24.58 3.22 -9.14
C GLN A 15 26.04 3.49 -9.52
N LYS A 16 26.49 4.76 -9.56
CA LYS A 16 27.82 5.16 -10.07
C LYS A 16 28.14 4.59 -11.47
N GLU A 17 27.11 4.24 -12.23
CA GLU A 17 27.26 3.78 -13.61
C GLU A 17 27.19 4.98 -14.56
N GLU A 18 28.17 5.07 -15.45
CA GLU A 18 28.17 6.02 -16.56
C GLU A 18 27.35 5.44 -17.71
N LYS A 19 26.29 6.12 -18.13
CA LYS A 19 25.47 5.71 -19.27
C LYS A 19 25.65 6.70 -20.42
N GLN A 20 25.85 6.15 -21.62
CA GLN A 20 25.89 6.93 -22.85
C GLN A 20 24.50 7.07 -23.45
N CYS A 21 24.14 8.31 -23.79
CA CYS A 21 22.93 8.63 -24.53
C CYS A 21 23.25 8.69 -26.02
N SER A 22 22.48 8.01 -26.85
CA SER A 22 22.65 8.00 -28.32
C SER A 22 22.33 9.33 -29.00
N ARG A 23 21.89 10.35 -28.24
CA ARG A 23 21.49 11.66 -28.78
C ARG A 23 22.70 12.57 -28.93
N LYS A 24 22.74 13.32 -30.04
CA LYS A 24 23.77 14.32 -30.31
C LYS A 24 23.67 15.44 -29.27
N SER A 25 24.81 15.83 -28.71
CA SER A 25 24.87 17.03 -27.87
C SER A 25 24.78 18.28 -28.75
N THR A 26 23.96 19.24 -28.33
CA THR A 26 23.84 20.55 -28.99
C THR A 26 24.62 21.64 -28.24
N LYS A 27 24.94 21.45 -26.95
CA LYS A 27 25.76 22.34 -26.11
C LYS A 27 26.40 21.56 -24.95
N GLY A 28 27.71 21.31 -25.00
CA GLY A 28 28.47 20.63 -23.93
C GLY A 28 28.43 19.09 -23.99
N THR A 29 28.58 18.39 -22.87
CA THR A 29 28.52 16.90 -22.80
C THR A 29 27.10 16.35 -22.59
N LEU A 30 26.08 17.22 -22.49
CA LEU A 30 24.69 16.82 -22.22
C LEU A 30 23.76 17.18 -23.38
N CYS A 31 22.84 16.27 -23.73
CA CYS A 31 21.75 16.57 -24.65
C CYS A 31 20.67 17.41 -23.94
N THR A 32 19.82 18.09 -24.71
CA THR A 32 18.76 18.98 -24.19
C THR A 32 17.86 18.30 -23.15
N GLN A 33 17.59 17.00 -23.31
CA GLN A 33 16.77 16.25 -22.36
C GLN A 33 17.45 16.11 -20.98
N HIS A 34 18.73 15.77 -20.96
CA HIS A 34 19.48 15.59 -19.70
C HIS A 34 19.87 16.92 -19.05
N TYR A 35 20.09 17.97 -19.85
CA TYR A 35 20.29 19.32 -19.32
C TYR A 35 19.09 19.80 -18.48
N ASN A 36 17.87 19.53 -18.95
CA ASN A 36 16.65 19.94 -18.25
C ASN A 36 16.34 19.10 -17.00
N MET A 37 16.86 17.88 -16.90
CA MET A 37 16.69 17.05 -15.69
C MET A 37 17.48 17.56 -14.48
N GLY A 38 18.53 18.37 -14.70
CA GLY A 38 19.34 18.95 -13.64
C GLY A 38 18.81 20.27 -13.07
N LYS A 39 17.79 20.87 -13.69
CA LYS A 39 17.16 22.08 -13.17
C LYS A 39 16.09 21.70 -12.14
N SER A 40 16.41 21.86 -10.86
CA SER A 40 15.42 21.83 -9.79
C SER A 40 14.33 22.86 -10.08
N GLN A 41 13.06 22.42 -10.04
CA GLN A 41 11.92 23.34 -10.10
C GLN A 41 11.98 24.24 -8.87
N GLY A 42 12.41 25.49 -9.06
CA GLY A 42 12.41 26.53 -8.04
C GLY A 42 10.98 26.93 -7.66
N GLU A 43 10.82 27.29 -6.39
CA GLU A 43 9.61 27.78 -5.75
C GLU A 43 8.99 29.00 -6.48
N PRO A 44 7.66 29.20 -6.41
CA PRO A 44 7.02 30.38 -6.98
C PRO A 44 7.40 31.64 -6.20
N GLU A 45 7.88 32.64 -6.94
CA GLU A 45 8.18 34.01 -6.49
C GLU A 45 6.93 34.67 -5.86
N SER A 46 7.12 35.22 -4.66
CA SER A 46 6.21 36.11 -3.96
C SER A 46 6.26 37.51 -4.56
N CYS A 47 5.10 38.08 -4.86
CA CYS A 47 4.94 39.46 -5.28
C CYS A 47 4.58 40.32 -4.06
N ASP A 48 5.51 41.14 -3.58
CA ASP A 48 5.23 42.28 -2.71
C ASP A 48 5.59 43.55 -3.50
N GLU A 49 4.64 44.47 -3.63
CA GLU A 49 4.92 45.90 -3.80
C GLU A 49 3.95 46.70 -2.90
N ASP A 50 4.56 47.50 -2.02
CA ASP A 50 4.05 48.68 -1.28
C ASP A 50 3.47 49.74 -2.26
N ASP A 51 2.79 50.86 -1.96
CA ASP A 51 2.51 51.67 -0.77
C ASP A 51 1.41 52.68 -1.20
N SER A 52 0.34 52.96 -0.44
CA SER A 52 0.15 54.21 0.33
C SER A 52 -1.13 55.01 -0.02
N VAL A 53 -1.66 55.71 1.02
CA VAL A 53 -2.52 56.93 1.03
C VAL A 53 -4.05 56.81 1.28
N VAL A 54 -4.41 57.02 2.56
CA VAL A 54 -5.40 57.98 3.14
C VAL A 54 -6.89 57.96 2.69
N SER A 55 -7.78 57.52 3.61
CA SER A 55 -8.93 58.28 4.17
C SER A 55 -10.11 57.38 4.61
N THR A 56 -10.46 57.43 5.89
CA THR A 56 -11.82 57.15 6.43
C THR A 56 -12.71 58.40 6.35
N PRO A 57 -14.01 58.38 6.70
CA PRO A 57 -15.02 57.30 6.77
C PRO A 57 -16.31 57.71 6.00
N VAL A 58 -17.36 56.86 5.97
CA VAL A 58 -18.77 57.28 6.15
C VAL A 58 -19.72 56.07 6.05
N ARG A 59 -20.69 56.07 6.95
CA ARG A 59 -21.84 55.16 7.11
C ARG A 59 -22.64 54.99 5.82
N ASN A 60 -23.21 53.79 5.60
CA ASN A 60 -24.62 53.74 5.25
C ASN A 60 -25.32 52.45 5.71
N ILE A 61 -26.49 52.68 6.30
CA ILE A 61 -27.47 51.73 6.83
C ILE A 61 -28.60 51.65 5.77
N HIS A 62 -29.38 50.56 5.82
CA HIS A 62 -30.66 50.27 5.14
C HIS A 62 -30.55 49.27 3.98
N ASN A 63 -31.46 48.33 3.75
CA ASN A 63 -32.65 47.83 4.46
C ASN A 63 -33.12 46.55 3.69
N TYR A 64 -33.84 45.64 4.37
CA TYR A 64 -35.06 44.90 3.95
C TYR A 64 -35.16 44.41 2.46
N THR A 65 -35.52 43.17 2.08
CA THR A 65 -36.53 42.21 2.58
C THR A 65 -36.58 40.92 1.71
N PRO A 66 -37.50 39.93 1.91
CA PRO A 66 -37.21 38.50 1.75
C PRO A 66 -37.89 37.86 0.51
N GLY A 67 -37.59 36.60 0.23
CA GLY A 67 -38.28 35.89 -0.85
C GLY A 67 -38.08 34.38 -0.91
N ARG A 68 -39.10 33.67 -0.43
CA ARG A 68 -39.64 32.39 -0.93
C ARG A 68 -38.90 31.07 -0.65
N CYS A 69 -39.48 30.35 0.31
CA CYS A 69 -40.10 29.03 0.13
C CYS A 69 -39.85 28.31 -1.22
N SER A 70 -39.17 27.17 -1.15
CA SER A 70 -39.47 26.02 -2.00
C SER A 70 -39.21 24.74 -1.22
N THR A 71 -40.30 23.99 -1.05
CA THR A 71 -40.40 22.62 -0.52
C THR A 71 -39.42 21.64 -1.18
N PRO A 72 -38.88 20.65 -0.45
CA PRO A 72 -38.10 19.58 -1.04
C PRO A 72 -39.01 18.50 -1.64
N PRO A 73 -38.70 17.93 -2.81
CA PRO A 73 -39.36 16.71 -3.26
C PRO A 73 -38.80 15.50 -2.51
N THR A 74 -39.67 14.90 -1.72
CA THR A 74 -39.59 13.51 -1.26
C THR A 74 -39.54 12.57 -2.47
N SER A 75 -38.46 11.83 -2.66
CA SER A 75 -38.56 10.50 -3.29
C SER A 75 -37.60 9.53 -2.62
N VAL A 76 -38.21 8.66 -1.83
CA VAL A 76 -37.59 7.54 -1.14
C VAL A 76 -37.41 6.42 -2.18
N ALA A 77 -36.24 6.34 -2.80
CA ALA A 77 -35.80 5.12 -3.45
C ALA A 77 -35.05 4.28 -2.40
N ARG A 78 -35.81 3.48 -1.64
CA ARG A 78 -35.29 2.35 -0.87
C ARG A 78 -34.74 1.33 -1.87
N SER A 79 -33.46 1.44 -2.25
CA SER A 79 -32.72 0.27 -2.74
C SER A 79 -32.31 -0.56 -1.53
N SER A 80 -32.79 -1.80 -1.53
CA SER A 80 -32.57 -2.84 -0.53
C SER A 80 -31.08 -3.08 -0.27
N ILE A 81 -30.57 -2.50 0.83
CA ILE A 81 -29.26 -2.78 1.45
C ILE A 81 -29.30 -4.10 2.26
N GLY A 82 -30.29 -4.97 2.01
CA GLY A 82 -30.58 -6.15 2.83
C GLY A 82 -29.65 -7.35 2.64
N GLU A 83 -29.06 -7.55 1.46
CA GLU A 83 -28.42 -8.84 1.14
C GLU A 83 -26.93 -8.94 1.53
N LEU A 84 -26.21 -7.82 1.62
CA LEU A 84 -24.79 -7.83 1.98
C LEU A 84 -24.52 -7.79 3.49
N GLY A 85 -25.54 -7.55 4.30
CA GLY A 85 -25.47 -7.64 5.76
C GLY A 85 -25.61 -9.08 6.27
N SER A 86 -26.36 -9.92 5.55
CA SER A 86 -26.55 -11.34 5.86
C SER A 86 -25.26 -12.14 5.58
N LEU A 87 -24.55 -11.82 4.49
CA LEU A 87 -23.31 -12.52 4.09
C LEU A 87 -22.12 -12.37 5.06
N LEU A 88 -22.14 -11.34 5.93
CA LEU A 88 -21.10 -11.12 6.96
C LEU A 88 -21.42 -11.82 8.29
N LYS A 89 -22.68 -12.18 8.55
CA LYS A 89 -23.08 -12.87 9.78
C LYS A 89 -22.69 -14.35 9.79
N ASP A 90 -22.61 -14.97 8.62
CA ASP A 90 -22.28 -16.41 8.49
C ASP A 90 -20.77 -16.73 8.57
N LEU A 91 -19.91 -15.73 8.71
CA LEU A 91 -18.46 -15.95 8.92
C LEU A 91 -18.07 -16.13 10.40
N HIS A 92 -19.01 -16.03 11.35
CA HIS A 92 -18.81 -16.37 12.77
C HIS A 92 -19.00 -17.88 13.05
N VAL A 93 -18.42 -18.74 12.21
CA VAL A 93 -18.38 -20.19 12.48
C VAL A 93 -17.36 -20.44 13.60
N ARG A 94 -17.88 -20.94 14.72
CA ARG A 94 -17.12 -21.42 15.89
C ARG A 94 -16.08 -22.46 15.43
N ASP A 95 -14.85 -22.31 15.90
CA ASP A 95 -13.76 -23.27 15.70
C ASP A 95 -14.03 -24.54 16.52
N ASP A 96 -14.93 -25.40 16.07
CA ASP A 96 -15.04 -26.77 16.57
C ASP A 96 -14.02 -27.63 15.80
N TYR A 97 -12.82 -27.75 16.37
CA TYR A 97 -11.76 -28.63 15.89
C TYR A 97 -12.10 -30.09 16.20
N ASP A 98 -12.65 -30.80 15.22
CA ASP A 98 -12.77 -32.27 15.26
C ASP A 98 -11.37 -32.90 15.10
N HIS A 99 -10.84 -33.46 16.20
CA HIS A 99 -9.67 -34.32 16.17
C HIS A 99 -10.09 -35.74 15.74
N SER A 100 -10.26 -35.95 14.44
CA SER A 100 -10.42 -37.31 13.90
C SER A 100 -9.08 -38.05 14.01
N GLY A 101 -9.06 -39.06 14.90
CA GLY A 101 -7.92 -39.94 15.13
C GLY A 101 -7.61 -40.80 13.91
N ASP A 102 -6.53 -40.47 13.21
CA ASP A 102 -5.92 -41.33 12.20
C ASP A 102 -4.96 -42.33 12.84
N LYS A 103 -5.17 -43.60 12.50
CA LYS A 103 -4.38 -44.76 12.93
C LYS A 103 -2.93 -44.64 12.42
N PRO A 104 -1.93 -45.13 13.19
CA PRO A 104 -0.54 -45.07 12.79
C PRO A 104 -0.26 -46.03 11.63
N LEU A 105 -0.11 -45.49 10.42
CA LEU A 105 0.50 -46.21 9.30
C LEU A 105 1.98 -46.47 9.63
N LYS A 106 2.35 -47.75 9.77
CA LYS A 106 3.73 -48.20 9.95
C LYS A 106 4.57 -47.73 8.76
N LEU A 107 5.39 -46.69 8.97
CA LEU A 107 6.37 -46.23 7.99
C LEU A 107 7.41 -47.32 7.76
N LYS A 108 7.52 -47.78 6.50
CA LYS A 108 8.67 -48.53 6.01
C LYS A 108 9.92 -47.67 6.23
N ARG A 109 10.89 -48.18 7.02
CA ARG A 109 12.23 -47.60 7.13
C ARG A 109 12.88 -47.59 5.75
N VAL A 110 12.87 -46.43 5.10
CA VAL A 110 13.76 -46.15 3.97
C VAL A 110 15.06 -45.63 4.60
N ASN A 111 16.19 -46.26 4.27
CA ASN A 111 17.53 -45.82 4.67
C ASN A 111 17.83 -44.46 4.03
N THR A 112 17.49 -43.37 4.71
CA THR A 112 17.79 -41.99 4.31
C THR A 112 19.21 -41.60 4.74
N ALA A 113 20.20 -42.09 3.99
CA ALA A 113 21.58 -41.58 4.05
C ALA A 113 21.91 -40.59 2.91
N GLN A 114 20.94 -40.24 2.05
CA GLN A 114 21.15 -39.40 0.86
C GLN A 114 20.19 -38.20 0.76
N SER A 115 19.93 -37.51 1.87
CA SER A 115 19.36 -36.16 1.78
C SER A 115 20.05 -35.21 2.75
N ALA A 116 21.37 -35.13 2.65
CA ALA A 116 22.08 -33.92 3.03
C ALA A 116 21.75 -32.86 1.98
N ILE A 117 20.54 -32.29 2.06
CA ILE A 117 20.23 -31.04 1.37
C ILE A 117 21.20 -30.03 1.99
N SER A 118 22.24 -29.71 1.23
CA SER A 118 23.22 -28.68 1.54
C SER A 118 22.51 -27.34 1.60
N TYR A 119 21.94 -27.03 2.76
CA TYR A 119 21.72 -25.66 3.16
C TYR A 119 23.10 -25.16 3.57
N GLY A 120 23.84 -24.55 2.64
CA GLY A 120 25.00 -23.73 2.98
C GLY A 120 24.65 -22.75 4.11
N PRO A 121 25.64 -22.14 4.78
CA PRO A 121 25.40 -21.33 5.98
C PRO A 121 24.39 -20.22 5.69
N ARG A 122 23.10 -20.51 5.96
CA ARG A 122 22.02 -19.55 5.83
C ARG A 122 22.32 -18.45 6.83
N ASP A 123 22.27 -17.22 6.36
CA ASP A 123 22.38 -16.02 7.18
C ASP A 123 21.61 -16.23 8.50
N PRO A 124 22.27 -16.14 9.67
CA PRO A 124 21.61 -16.28 10.97
C PRO A 124 20.40 -15.36 11.13
N VAL A 125 20.44 -14.16 10.53
CA VAL A 125 19.34 -13.19 10.52
C VAL A 125 18.15 -13.77 9.76
N LEU A 126 18.39 -14.30 8.56
CA LEU A 126 17.35 -14.93 7.74
C LEU A 126 16.71 -16.14 8.45
N ARG A 127 17.51 -16.93 9.18
CA ARG A 127 16.97 -18.04 9.99
C ARG A 127 16.04 -17.56 11.10
N GLN A 128 16.38 -16.46 11.77
CA GLN A 128 15.52 -15.86 12.78
C GLN A 128 14.25 -15.26 12.17
N LEU A 129 14.34 -14.61 11.01
CA LEU A 129 13.16 -14.04 10.35
C LEU A 129 12.19 -15.12 9.84
N ASN A 130 12.71 -16.27 9.41
CA ASN A 130 11.88 -17.39 8.94
C ASN A 130 10.89 -17.93 9.98
N GLN A 131 11.13 -17.74 11.28
CA GLN A 131 10.20 -18.18 12.32
C GLN A 131 8.88 -17.38 12.31
N PHE A 132 8.87 -16.21 11.70
CA PHE A 132 7.71 -15.33 11.60
C PHE A 132 6.94 -15.48 10.28
N MET A 133 7.46 -16.26 9.34
CA MET A 133 6.86 -16.46 8.03
C MET A 133 5.59 -17.33 8.14
N PRO A 134 4.51 -17.00 7.41
CA PRO A 134 3.39 -17.91 7.23
C PRO A 134 3.84 -19.27 6.68
N ARG A 135 3.26 -20.36 7.18
CA ARG A 135 3.65 -21.74 6.77
C ARG A 135 3.50 -22.02 5.27
N ALA A 136 2.50 -21.41 4.63
CA ALA A 136 2.15 -21.65 3.23
C ALA A 136 2.49 -20.44 2.34
N ILE A 137 3.72 -19.92 2.47
CA ILE A 137 4.15 -18.77 1.68
C ILE A 137 4.78 -19.21 0.36
N HIS A 138 4.40 -18.55 -0.74
CA HIS A 138 5.00 -18.83 -2.03
C HIS A 138 6.47 -18.35 -2.05
N PRO A 139 7.45 -19.13 -2.55
CA PRO A 139 8.86 -18.73 -2.54
C PRO A 139 9.13 -17.37 -3.21
N SER A 140 8.35 -17.01 -4.24
CA SER A 140 8.51 -15.73 -4.96
C SER A 140 8.25 -14.48 -4.12
N VAL A 141 7.54 -14.59 -2.99
CA VAL A 141 7.26 -13.44 -2.12
C VAL A 141 8.19 -13.38 -0.91
N HIS A 142 8.99 -14.42 -0.67
CA HIS A 142 9.84 -14.56 0.51
C HIS A 142 10.86 -13.42 0.64
N GLU A 143 11.51 -13.04 -0.46
CA GLU A 143 12.46 -11.93 -0.49
C GLU A 143 11.79 -10.60 -0.13
N TYR A 144 10.61 -10.31 -0.67
CA TYR A 144 9.87 -9.06 -0.37
C TYR A 144 9.51 -8.95 1.10
N ILE A 145 9.13 -10.06 1.73
CA ILE A 145 8.76 -10.09 3.14
C ILE A 145 10.00 -9.93 4.02
N THR A 146 11.10 -10.58 3.64
CA THR A 146 12.38 -10.43 4.34
C THR A 146 12.83 -8.97 4.33
N LEU A 147 12.81 -8.31 3.15
CA LEU A 147 13.13 -6.89 3.02
C LEU A 147 12.21 -5.99 3.88
N ALA A 148 10.90 -6.28 3.92
CA ALA A 148 9.95 -5.54 4.74
C ALA A 148 10.22 -5.70 6.25
N LEU A 149 10.61 -6.90 6.69
CA LEU A 149 10.98 -7.18 8.09
C LEU A 149 12.30 -6.50 8.48
N GLU A 150 13.28 -6.42 7.59
CA GLU A 150 14.58 -5.79 7.86
C GLU A 150 14.52 -4.26 7.93
N ALA A 151 13.56 -3.64 7.24
CA ALA A 151 13.45 -2.19 7.18
C ALA A 151 13.10 -1.58 8.56
N ARG A 152 13.87 -0.56 8.95
CA ARG A 152 13.76 0.13 10.25
C ARG A 152 12.36 0.75 10.46
N LEU A 153 11.92 0.76 11.71
CA LEU A 153 10.77 1.57 12.15
C LEU A 153 11.16 3.05 12.16
N ARG A 154 10.19 3.93 11.88
CA ARG A 154 10.34 5.37 12.04
C ARG A 154 10.13 5.74 13.54
N LYS A 155 9.87 7.00 13.89
CA LYS A 155 9.32 7.35 15.22
C LYS A 155 8.01 8.14 15.08
N ASP A 156 6.88 7.53 15.41
CA ASP A 156 5.55 8.13 15.44
C ASP A 156 4.66 7.31 16.39
N GLU A 157 4.25 7.92 17.48
CA GLU A 157 3.54 7.27 18.58
C GLU A 157 2.02 7.23 18.39
N ARG A 158 1.49 7.91 17.37
CA ARG A 158 0.04 7.95 17.13
C ARG A 158 -0.47 6.54 16.87
N ARG A 159 -1.61 6.17 17.45
CA ARG A 159 -2.23 4.87 17.20
C ARG A 159 -2.92 4.85 15.84
N ALA A 160 -2.83 3.73 15.15
CA ALA A 160 -3.52 3.55 13.88
C ALA A 160 -4.03 2.13 13.70
N TYR A 161 -4.90 1.99 12.71
CA TYR A 161 -5.59 0.77 12.35
C TYR A 161 -4.98 0.21 11.07
N VAL A 162 -4.93 -1.10 10.95
CA VAL A 162 -4.87 -1.77 9.64
C VAL A 162 -6.29 -2.12 9.26
N TYR A 163 -6.68 -1.96 8.01
CA TYR A 163 -8.05 -2.21 7.57
C TYR A 163 -8.10 -2.99 6.27
N ILE A 164 -9.23 -3.66 6.05
CA ILE A 164 -9.59 -4.31 4.80
C ILE A 164 -10.85 -3.64 4.28
N LEU A 165 -10.79 -3.12 3.05
CA LEU A 165 -11.96 -2.60 2.33
C LEU A 165 -12.28 -3.51 1.14
N HIS A 166 -13.57 -3.61 0.83
CA HIS A 166 -14.05 -4.08 -0.46
C HIS A 166 -14.13 -2.87 -1.39
N ALA A 167 -13.36 -2.88 -2.47
CA ALA A 167 -13.40 -1.88 -3.54
C ALA A 167 -14.39 -2.35 -4.63
N ILE A 168 -15.62 -1.84 -4.58
CA ILE A 168 -16.69 -2.19 -5.52
C ILE A 168 -16.55 -1.31 -6.76
N PRO A 169 -16.30 -1.86 -7.97
CA PRO A 169 -16.30 -1.08 -9.19
C PRO A 169 -17.64 -0.36 -9.38
N GLY A 170 -17.59 0.95 -9.64
CA GLY A 170 -18.75 1.72 -10.03
C GLY A 170 -19.18 1.30 -11.43
N ARG A 171 -20.45 0.92 -11.62
CA ARG A 171 -21.01 0.79 -12.96
C ARG A 171 -20.99 2.17 -13.60
N GLU A 172 -20.13 2.39 -14.58
CA GLU A 172 -20.38 3.49 -15.52
C GLU A 172 -21.71 3.17 -16.19
N ARG A 173 -22.67 4.10 -16.09
CA ARG A 173 -23.92 4.02 -16.86
C ARG A 173 -23.58 4.27 -18.32
N HIS A 174 -22.91 3.34 -18.97
CA HIS A 174 -22.89 3.28 -20.41
C HIS A 174 -24.15 2.54 -20.85
N SER A 175 -25.17 3.36 -21.09
CA SER A 175 -26.40 2.97 -21.78
C SER A 175 -26.04 2.50 -23.18
N SER A 176 -25.87 1.19 -23.37
CA SER A 176 -26.19 0.52 -24.63
C SER A 176 -26.06 -0.98 -24.42
N ALA A 177 -27.16 -1.66 -24.71
CA ALA A 177 -27.34 -3.10 -24.59
C ALA A 177 -26.20 -3.90 -25.24
N SER A 178 -25.49 -4.65 -24.41
CA SER A 178 -25.02 -6.00 -24.73
C SER A 178 -24.90 -6.74 -23.40
N ALA A 179 -25.99 -7.42 -23.03
CA ALA A 179 -25.94 -8.50 -22.08
C ALA A 179 -25.02 -9.58 -22.66
N ASP A 180 -23.93 -9.86 -21.98
CA ASP A 180 -23.17 -11.13 -21.93
C ASP A 180 -21.71 -10.85 -21.62
N GLU A 181 -21.45 -10.32 -20.42
CA GLU A 181 -20.25 -10.72 -19.71
C GLU A 181 -20.72 -11.21 -18.36
N ASN A 182 -20.55 -12.52 -18.17
CA ASN A 182 -20.61 -13.21 -16.90
C ASN A 182 -19.56 -12.55 -15.99
N ILE A 183 -19.90 -11.40 -15.39
CA ILE A 183 -19.05 -10.73 -14.40
C ILE A 183 -18.93 -11.73 -13.29
N ASP A 184 -17.80 -12.44 -13.28
CA ASP A 184 -17.42 -13.49 -12.36
C ASP A 184 -17.73 -13.01 -10.94
N THR A 185 -18.93 -13.36 -10.45
CA THR A 185 -19.47 -12.86 -9.17
C THR A 185 -18.65 -13.37 -7.99
N ASP A 186 -17.76 -14.31 -8.25
CA ASP A 186 -16.92 -14.94 -7.26
C ASP A 186 -15.67 -14.13 -6.97
N ARG A 187 -15.32 -13.14 -7.80
CA ARG A 187 -14.14 -12.30 -7.59
C ARG A 187 -14.46 -11.01 -6.84
N ILE A 188 -13.65 -10.73 -5.83
CA ILE A 188 -13.75 -9.55 -4.99
C ILE A 188 -12.45 -8.76 -5.13
N ILE A 189 -12.58 -7.44 -5.29
CA ILE A 189 -11.42 -6.53 -5.21
C ILE A 189 -11.31 -6.02 -3.78
N LEU A 190 -10.18 -6.29 -3.15
CA LEU A 190 -9.87 -5.87 -1.80
C LEU A 190 -8.82 -4.77 -1.82
N LYS A 191 -8.91 -3.86 -0.86
CA LYS A 191 -7.86 -2.90 -0.53
C LYS A 191 -7.44 -3.13 0.92
N VAL A 192 -6.17 -3.41 1.14
CA VAL A 192 -5.58 -3.42 2.48
C VAL A 192 -4.79 -2.14 2.66
N GLY A 193 -4.97 -1.45 3.79
CA GLY A 193 -4.17 -0.28 4.11
C GLY A 193 -4.12 0.03 5.59
N SER A 194 -3.39 1.08 5.95
CA SER A 194 -3.35 1.60 7.32
C SER A 194 -3.82 3.05 7.40
N SER A 195 -4.41 3.42 8.54
CA SER A 195 -4.80 4.81 8.81
C SER A 195 -5.10 5.03 10.29
N ILE A 196 -4.89 6.26 10.77
CA ILE A 196 -5.37 6.73 12.07
C ILE A 196 -6.91 6.83 12.07
N ASP A 197 -7.49 7.24 10.93
CA ASP A 197 -8.94 7.38 10.75
C ASP A 197 -9.37 6.70 9.45
N VAL A 198 -9.90 5.49 9.60
CA VAL A 198 -10.37 4.67 8.48
C VAL A 198 -11.52 5.35 7.73
N SER A 199 -12.41 6.06 8.43
CA SER A 199 -13.57 6.73 7.83
C SER A 199 -13.13 7.90 6.97
N ALA A 200 -12.25 8.77 7.48
CA ALA A 200 -11.67 9.86 6.71
C ALA A 200 -10.89 9.33 5.49
N ARG A 201 -10.16 8.20 5.66
CA ARG A 201 -9.43 7.56 4.56
C ARG A 201 -10.36 7.04 3.48
N ILE A 202 -11.50 6.42 3.82
CA ILE A 202 -12.53 5.98 2.85
C ILE A 202 -13.07 7.15 2.03
N THR A 203 -13.40 8.28 2.68
CA THR A 203 -13.85 9.50 2.01
C THR A 203 -12.81 9.99 1.01
N ARG A 204 -11.54 10.06 1.44
CA ARG A 204 -10.43 10.47 0.57
C ARG A 204 -10.26 9.53 -0.62
N LEU A 205 -10.24 8.21 -0.40
CA LEU A 205 -10.12 7.21 -1.47
C LEU A 205 -11.23 7.32 -2.51
N SER A 206 -12.45 7.63 -2.07
CA SER A 206 -13.60 7.83 -2.97
C SER A 206 -13.42 9.06 -3.86
N SER A 207 -12.76 10.11 -3.37
CA SER A 207 -12.37 11.28 -4.18
C SER A 207 -11.17 11.02 -5.11
N GLU A 208 -10.19 10.22 -4.65
CA GLU A 208 -8.98 9.87 -5.43
C GLU A 208 -9.31 8.97 -6.65
N CYS A 209 -10.32 8.10 -6.52
CA CYS A 209 -10.78 7.21 -7.58
C CYS A 209 -12.31 7.08 -7.59
N LYS A 210 -12.97 7.89 -8.42
CA LYS A 210 -14.43 7.89 -8.59
C LYS A 210 -15.03 6.58 -9.14
N TYR A 211 -14.18 5.69 -9.67
CA TYR A 211 -14.60 4.42 -10.27
C TYR A 211 -14.71 3.28 -9.26
N HIS A 212 -14.36 3.50 -8.00
CA HIS A 212 -14.54 2.51 -6.95
C HIS A 212 -15.31 3.12 -5.78
N LYS A 213 -16.29 2.37 -5.29
CA LYS A 213 -16.90 2.61 -3.99
C LYS A 213 -16.22 1.71 -2.97
N TYR A 214 -15.99 2.21 -1.77
CA TYR A 214 -15.29 1.45 -0.74
C TYR A 214 -16.25 1.11 0.40
N LYS A 215 -16.32 -0.16 0.74
CA LYS A 215 -17.02 -0.65 1.94
C LYS A 215 -15.98 -1.21 2.90
N ARG A 216 -15.97 -0.74 4.15
CA ARG A 216 -15.13 -1.33 5.20
C ARG A 216 -15.63 -2.75 5.48
N LEU A 217 -14.73 -3.72 5.38
CA LEU A 217 -14.98 -5.08 5.80
C LEU A 217 -14.52 -5.29 7.25
N GLU A 218 -13.29 -4.90 7.55
CA GLU A 218 -12.66 -5.16 8.85
C GLU A 218 -11.65 -4.07 9.22
N ALA A 219 -11.41 -3.88 10.52
CA ALA A 219 -10.36 -3.02 11.03
C ALA A 219 -9.70 -3.64 12.27
N PHE A 220 -8.38 -3.56 12.33
CA PHE A 220 -7.54 -4.12 13.38
C PHE A 220 -6.97 -2.96 14.22
N PRO A 221 -7.58 -2.63 15.38
CA PRO A 221 -7.19 -1.48 16.21
C PRO A 221 -5.94 -1.74 17.09
N ASP A 222 -5.61 -2.99 17.35
CA ASP A 222 -4.65 -3.40 18.39
C ASP A 222 -3.23 -3.61 17.86
N ILE A 223 -2.83 -2.78 16.88
CA ILE A 223 -1.48 -2.83 16.30
C ILE A 223 -0.49 -1.96 17.11
N GLY A 224 -1.00 -0.95 17.81
CA GLY A 224 -0.19 0.00 18.57
C GLY A 224 0.17 1.25 17.76
N PRO A 225 1.41 1.75 17.82
CA PRO A 225 1.85 2.91 17.05
C PRO A 225 1.66 2.73 15.53
N ILE A 226 1.45 3.84 14.83
CA ILE A 226 1.11 3.89 13.41
C ILE A 226 2.17 3.24 12.54
N GLU A 227 3.42 3.23 13.00
CA GLU A 227 4.52 2.64 12.27
C GLU A 227 4.45 1.13 12.25
N LEU A 228 3.95 0.53 13.34
CA LEU A 228 3.63 -0.88 13.35
C LEU A 228 2.49 -1.18 12.37
N SER A 229 1.50 -0.28 12.25
CA SER A 229 0.43 -0.44 11.25
C SER A 229 0.94 -0.34 9.81
N TYR A 230 1.88 0.56 9.52
CA TYR A 230 2.54 0.63 8.21
C TYR A 230 3.35 -0.64 7.92
N LYS A 231 4.01 -1.21 8.94
CA LYS A 231 4.73 -2.47 8.78
C LYS A 231 3.81 -3.65 8.51
N VAL A 232 2.69 -3.74 9.22
CA VAL A 232 1.70 -4.77 8.94
C VAL A 232 1.16 -4.62 7.51
N GLU A 233 0.84 -3.39 7.08
CA GLU A 233 0.42 -3.11 5.69
C GLU A 233 1.46 -3.58 4.67
N GLU A 234 2.72 -3.20 4.85
CA GLU A 234 3.83 -3.56 3.96
C GLU A 234 4.02 -5.09 3.86
N LEU A 235 3.98 -5.79 5.00
CA LEU A 235 4.12 -7.25 5.07
C LEU A 235 2.92 -7.97 4.42
N VAL A 236 1.71 -7.45 4.62
CA VAL A 236 0.52 -7.99 3.94
C VAL A 236 0.62 -7.79 2.44
N HIS A 237 0.99 -6.59 1.97
CA HIS A 237 1.15 -6.33 0.54
C HIS A 237 2.23 -7.22 -0.10
N ALA A 238 3.36 -7.42 0.60
CA ALA A 238 4.40 -8.33 0.16
C ALA A 238 3.88 -9.77 0.05
N THR A 239 3.10 -10.23 1.04
CA THR A 239 2.52 -11.59 1.06
C THR A 239 1.48 -11.78 -0.04
N LEU A 240 0.62 -10.80 -0.27
CA LEU A 240 -0.47 -10.84 -1.24
C LEU A 240 -0.05 -10.40 -2.65
N LYS A 241 1.24 -10.20 -2.89
CA LYS A 241 1.77 -9.68 -4.18
C LYS A 241 1.33 -10.51 -5.40
N ASN A 242 1.20 -11.82 -5.22
CA ASN A 242 0.75 -12.71 -6.30
C ASN A 242 -0.76 -12.60 -6.58
N TRP A 243 -1.53 -11.99 -5.68
CA TRP A 243 -2.96 -11.68 -5.83
C TRP A 243 -3.21 -10.22 -6.20
N ALA A 244 -2.17 -9.49 -6.63
CA ALA A 244 -2.31 -8.11 -7.04
C ALA A 244 -3.40 -7.97 -8.11
N TYR A 245 -4.22 -6.92 -7.99
CA TYR A 245 -5.24 -6.59 -8.97
C TYR A 245 -4.58 -6.25 -10.31
N ARG A 246 -4.71 -7.18 -11.26
CA ARG A 246 -4.11 -7.09 -12.60
C ARG A 246 -5.17 -7.09 -13.71
N SER A 247 -6.41 -6.73 -13.38
CA SER A 247 -7.52 -6.77 -14.32
C SER A 247 -7.09 -6.20 -15.68
N PRO A 248 -7.32 -6.95 -16.79
CA PRO A 248 -7.03 -6.48 -18.13
C PRO A 248 -7.79 -5.18 -18.43
N LEU A 249 -8.97 -5.05 -17.84
CA LEU A 249 -9.76 -3.84 -17.74
C LEU A 249 -9.22 -2.97 -16.59
N LYS A 250 -7.99 -2.47 -16.77
CA LYS A 250 -7.35 -1.51 -15.86
C LYS A 250 -8.39 -0.51 -15.38
N CYS A 251 -8.35 -0.15 -14.10
CA CYS A 251 -9.28 0.83 -13.54
C CYS A 251 -9.42 2.04 -14.49
N PRO A 252 -10.63 2.51 -14.81
CA PRO A 252 -10.83 3.60 -15.77
C PRO A 252 -10.12 4.92 -15.40
N CYS A 253 -9.59 5.04 -14.17
CA CYS A 253 -8.72 6.15 -13.79
C CYS A 253 -7.34 6.12 -14.46
N LYS A 254 -6.98 5.03 -15.15
CA LYS A 254 -5.67 4.77 -15.77
C LYS A 254 -4.49 4.75 -14.80
N LYS A 255 -4.75 4.80 -13.49
CA LYS A 255 -3.73 4.68 -12.44
C LYS A 255 -3.59 3.22 -12.02
N GLU A 256 -2.36 2.86 -11.66
CA GLU A 256 -2.06 1.56 -11.07
C GLU A 256 -2.49 1.56 -9.59
N HIS A 257 -3.35 0.62 -9.21
CA HIS A 257 -3.79 0.44 -7.82
C HIS A 257 -2.95 -0.67 -7.15
N LYS A 258 -1.72 -0.36 -6.77
CA LYS A 258 -0.77 -1.32 -6.17
C LYS A 258 -1.27 -1.95 -4.86
N GLU A 259 -2.18 -1.26 -4.19
CA GLU A 259 -2.77 -1.67 -2.91
C GLU A 259 -4.07 -2.47 -3.10
N PHE A 260 -4.44 -2.79 -4.34
CA PHE A 260 -5.62 -3.61 -4.65
C PHE A 260 -5.22 -5.06 -4.91
N PHE A 261 -6.05 -5.97 -4.40
CA PHE A 261 -5.90 -7.41 -4.55
C PHE A 261 -7.19 -7.98 -5.12
N GLU A 262 -7.07 -8.88 -6.07
CA GLU A 262 -8.20 -9.61 -6.66
C GLU A 262 -8.17 -11.03 -6.10
N VAL A 263 -9.25 -11.44 -5.44
CA VAL A 263 -9.34 -12.75 -4.79
C VAL A 263 -10.70 -13.37 -5.06
N GLU A 264 -10.76 -14.69 -5.03
CA GLU A 264 -12.05 -15.39 -5.01
C GLU A 264 -12.73 -15.27 -3.63
N GLN A 265 -14.05 -15.39 -3.58
CA GLN A 265 -14.83 -15.33 -2.34
C GLN A 265 -14.36 -16.35 -1.30
N LYS A 266 -13.94 -17.54 -1.73
CA LYS A 266 -13.37 -18.58 -0.85
C LYS A 266 -12.00 -18.23 -0.29
N GLU A 267 -11.23 -17.39 -0.99
CA GLU A 267 -9.90 -16.94 -0.60
C GLU A 267 -9.94 -15.74 0.35
N LEU A 268 -11.09 -15.07 0.48
CA LEU A 268 -11.28 -13.95 1.39
C LEU A 268 -10.80 -14.29 2.81
N LYS A 269 -11.15 -15.47 3.35
CA LYS A 269 -10.71 -15.93 4.68
C LYS A 269 -9.19 -16.01 4.81
N ALA A 270 -8.47 -16.33 3.74
CA ALA A 270 -7.01 -16.35 3.74
C ALA A 270 -6.42 -14.93 3.83
N VAL A 271 -7.06 -13.92 3.23
CA VAL A 271 -6.68 -12.51 3.39
C VAL A 271 -6.82 -12.07 4.85
N TYR A 272 -7.94 -12.37 5.50
CA TYR A 272 -8.13 -12.07 6.93
C TYR A 272 -7.06 -12.73 7.80
N ARG A 273 -6.77 -14.01 7.56
CA ARG A 273 -5.71 -14.75 8.26
C ARG A 273 -4.34 -14.13 8.02
N CYS A 274 -4.05 -13.67 6.81
CA CYS A 274 -2.81 -12.98 6.46
C CYS A 274 -2.64 -11.67 7.26
N VAL A 275 -3.67 -10.81 7.25
CA VAL A 275 -3.63 -9.55 8.01
C VAL A 275 -3.51 -9.81 9.51
N LYS A 276 -4.30 -10.76 10.05
CA LYS A 276 -4.24 -11.13 11.47
C LYS A 276 -2.87 -11.69 11.85
N HIS A 277 -2.29 -12.58 11.03
CA HIS A 277 -0.96 -13.14 11.27
C HIS A 277 0.10 -12.04 11.39
N TRP A 278 0.14 -11.11 10.43
CA TRP A 278 1.13 -10.04 10.47
C TRP A 278 0.88 -9.04 11.60
N ALA A 279 -0.38 -8.70 11.88
CA ALA A 279 -0.75 -7.95 13.07
C ALA A 279 -0.19 -8.60 14.35
N ASP A 280 -0.44 -9.90 14.53
CA ASP A 280 0.05 -10.67 15.67
C ASP A 280 1.59 -10.69 15.75
N VAL A 281 2.27 -10.97 14.64
CA VAL A 281 3.73 -11.02 14.56
C VAL A 281 4.33 -9.69 14.97
N VAL A 282 3.86 -8.60 14.36
CA VAL A 282 4.39 -7.24 14.60
C VAL A 282 4.12 -6.82 16.04
N THR A 283 2.90 -6.96 16.54
CA THR A 283 2.55 -6.51 17.89
C THR A 283 3.29 -7.32 18.97
N LYS A 284 3.40 -8.64 18.82
CA LYS A 284 4.00 -9.52 19.85
C LYS A 284 5.53 -9.58 19.78
N ASN A 285 6.13 -9.31 18.63
CA ASN A 285 7.57 -9.50 18.41
C ASN A 285 8.30 -8.22 17.99
N LYS A 286 7.68 -7.04 18.10
CA LYS A 286 8.31 -5.76 17.73
C LYS A 286 9.72 -5.59 18.32
N ASP A 287 9.91 -5.98 19.58
CA ASP A 287 11.17 -5.78 20.29
C ASP A 287 12.25 -6.77 19.82
N LYS A 288 11.85 -7.92 19.26
CA LYS A 288 12.76 -8.90 18.66
C LYS A 288 13.09 -8.56 17.20
N LEU A 289 12.10 -8.10 16.45
CA LEU A 289 12.21 -7.77 15.03
C LEU A 289 13.00 -6.48 14.80
N TRP A 290 12.75 -5.48 15.63
CA TRP A 290 13.38 -4.16 15.52
C TRP A 290 14.00 -3.76 16.85
N VAL A 291 14.80 -4.67 17.42
CA VAL A 291 15.75 -4.32 18.47
C VAL A 291 16.46 -3.07 17.97
N LYS A 292 16.36 -1.96 18.72
CA LYS A 292 17.17 -0.77 18.47
C LYS A 292 18.61 -1.27 18.44
N LYS A 293 19.19 -1.43 17.24
CA LYS A 293 20.62 -1.58 17.09
C LYS A 293 21.18 -0.31 17.73
N GLN A 294 21.60 -0.40 18.99
CA GLN A 294 22.25 0.66 19.75
C GLN A 294 23.60 1.06 19.11
N THR A 295 23.96 0.48 17.97
CA THR A 295 25.19 0.65 17.21
C THR A 295 25.25 1.90 16.33
N ASP A 296 24.37 2.88 16.52
CA ASP A 296 24.65 4.26 16.08
C ASP A 296 25.46 5.04 17.14
N GLN A 297 25.92 4.39 18.23
CA GLN A 297 27.21 4.75 18.82
C GLN A 297 28.32 4.24 17.88
N LEU A 298 28.56 4.96 16.79
CA LEU A 298 29.94 5.02 16.31
C LEU A 298 30.76 5.54 17.52
N PRO A 299 31.81 4.84 17.97
CA PRO A 299 32.75 5.46 18.88
C PRO A 299 33.19 6.76 18.21
N ASP A 300 33.10 7.85 18.96
CA ASP A 300 33.48 9.18 18.53
C ASP A 300 34.97 9.11 18.11
N LEU A 301 35.23 8.88 16.82
CA LEU A 301 36.57 8.85 16.24
C LEU A 301 37.24 10.24 16.29
N ALA A 302 36.55 11.23 16.87
CA ALA A 302 37.07 12.56 17.15
C ALA A 302 38.17 12.61 18.23
N ASN A 303 38.47 11.50 18.94
CA ASN A 303 39.54 11.47 19.95
C ASN A 303 40.82 10.70 19.54
N LEU A 304 41.02 10.41 18.26
CA LEU A 304 42.34 9.98 17.75
C LEU A 304 43.17 11.21 17.34
N HIS A 305 43.60 11.98 18.34
CA HIS A 305 44.79 12.83 18.18
C HIS A 305 46.02 11.96 18.45
N ILE A 306 46.69 11.57 17.36
CA ILE A 306 48.11 11.20 17.34
C ILE A 306 48.85 12.39 16.72
#